data_AF-A0A378AYM1-F1
#
_entry.id   AF-A0A378AYM1-F1
#
_cell.length_a   1.000
_cell.length_b   1.000
_cell.length_c   1.000
_cell.angle_alpha   90.00
_cell.angle_beta   90.00
_cell.angle_gamma   90.00
#
_symmetry.space_group_name_H-M   'P 1'
#
loop_
_entity.id
_entity.type
_entity.pdbx_description
1 polymer ?
#
loop_
_entity_poly.entity_id
_entity_poly.type
_entity_poly.pdbx_seq_one_letter_code
_entity_poly.pdbx_strand_id
1 'polypeptide(L)'
;MTSLNPYMRVGEQLMEVLMLHKGLSKAEAFEESVKMLDAVKMPEARKRMKMFPHEFSGGMRQRVMIAMALLCRPRLLIADEPTTALDVTVQAQIMTLLNELKREFNTAIIMITHDLGWWQVSAIKCW
;
A
#
# COMPACT_ATOMS: atom_id res chain seq x y z
N MET A 1 8.78 -0.33 -12.85
CA MET A 1 7.88 -1.46 -13.20
C MET A 1 6.60 -1.30 -12.40
N THR A 2 5.46 -1.03 -13.02
CA THR A 2 4.18 -0.86 -12.30
C THR A 2 3.60 -2.22 -11.94
N SER A 3 3.57 -2.54 -10.65
CA SER A 3 3.05 -3.81 -10.13
C SER A 3 1.51 -3.95 -10.22
N LEU A 4 0.81 -2.90 -10.66
CA LEU A 4 -0.62 -2.92 -10.97
C LEU A 4 -0.82 -3.20 -12.46
N ASN A 5 -1.79 -4.04 -12.81
CA ASN A 5 -2.23 -4.26 -14.18
C ASN A 5 -2.95 -3.00 -14.71
N PRO A 6 -2.41 -2.32 -15.74
CA PRO A 6 -2.94 -1.05 -16.24
C PRO A 6 -4.31 -1.20 -16.94
N TYR A 7 -4.68 -2.41 -17.34
CA TYR A 7 -5.93 -2.72 -18.05
C TYR A 7 -7.06 -3.18 -17.13
N MET A 8 -6.80 -3.30 -15.82
CA MET A 8 -7.79 -3.67 -14.81
C MET A 8 -8.06 -2.51 -13.87
N ARG A 9 -9.28 -2.42 -13.34
CA ARG A 9 -9.57 -1.42 -12.30
C ARG A 9 -8.82 -1.77 -11.03
N VAL A 10 -8.44 -0.76 -10.26
CA VAL A 10 -7.73 -0.95 -8.98
C VAL A 10 -8.56 -1.81 -8.03
N GLY A 11 -9.88 -1.56 -7.95
CA GLY A 11 -10.73 -2.32 -7.06
C GLY A 11 -10.82 -3.81 -7.41
N GLU A 12 -10.79 -4.16 -8.70
CA GLU A 12 -10.82 -5.56 -9.14
C GLU A 12 -9.58 -6.32 -8.68
N GLN A 13 -8.41 -5.70 -8.82
CA GLN A 13 -7.12 -6.28 -8.39
C GLN A 13 -7.06 -6.45 -6.86
N LEU A 14 -7.55 -5.48 -6.08
CA LEU A 14 -7.59 -5.58 -4.62
C LEU A 14 -8.55 -6.68 -4.16
N MET A 15 -9.74 -6.75 -4.77
CA MET A 15 -10.75 -7.75 -4.44
C MET A 15 -10.27 -9.16 -4.77
N GLU A 16 -9.58 -9.34 -5.90
CA GLU A 16 -9.02 -10.63 -6.32
C GLU A 16 -8.11 -11.23 -5.24
N VAL A 17 -7.21 -10.44 -4.65
CA VAL A 17 -6.33 -10.87 -3.56
C VAL A 17 -7.14 -11.42 -2.38
N LEU A 18 -8.19 -10.70 -1.95
CA LEU A 18 -9.02 -11.12 -0.83
C LEU A 18 -9.86 -12.35 -1.14
N MET A 19 -10.41 -12.43 -2.35
CA MET A 19 -11.19 -13.59 -2.78
C MET A 19 -10.33 -14.85 -2.85
N LEU A 20 -9.12 -14.76 -3.42
CA LEU A 20 -8.21 -15.88 -3.57
C LEU A 20 -7.59 -16.35 -2.26
N HIS A 21 -7.15 -15.43 -1.40
CA HIS A 21 -6.38 -15.79 -0.20
C HIS A 21 -7.21 -15.86 1.09
N LYS A 22 -8.39 -15.24 1.13
CA LYS A 22 -9.28 -15.23 2.32
C LYS A 22 -10.64 -15.88 2.06
N GLY A 23 -10.96 -16.25 0.81
CA GLY A 23 -12.23 -16.88 0.46
C GLY A 23 -13.45 -15.97 0.64
N LEU A 24 -13.25 -14.64 0.65
CA LEU A 24 -14.33 -13.69 0.83
C LEU A 24 -15.26 -13.66 -0.38
N SER A 25 -16.54 -13.38 -0.16
CA SER A 25 -17.47 -13.08 -1.24
C SER A 25 -17.10 -11.76 -1.92
N LYS A 26 -17.61 -11.54 -3.14
CA LYS A 26 -17.36 -10.30 -3.90
C LYS A 26 -17.77 -9.04 -3.13
N ALA A 27 -18.87 -9.09 -2.39
CA ALA A 27 -19.36 -7.97 -1.61
C ALA A 27 -18.45 -7.68 -0.40
N GLU A 28 -18.04 -8.72 0.33
CA GLU A 28 -17.12 -8.59 1.46
C GLU A 28 -15.74 -8.10 1.00
N ALA A 29 -15.23 -8.66 -0.10
CA ALA A 29 -13.96 -8.24 -0.69
C ALA A 29 -13.98 -6.77 -1.12
N PHE A 30 -15.11 -6.29 -1.65
CA PHE A 30 -15.27 -4.88 -2.00
C PHE A 30 -15.18 -3.98 -0.76
N GLU A 31 -15.93 -4.31 0.29
CA GLU A 31 -15.95 -3.51 1.52
C GLU A 31 -14.61 -3.52 2.25
N GLU A 32 -13.94 -4.67 2.33
CA GLU A 32 -12.62 -4.75 2.96
C GLU A 32 -11.54 -4.05 2.13
N SER A 33 -11.64 -4.07 0.79
CA SER A 33 -10.75 -3.29 -0.09
C SER A 33 -10.93 -1.79 0.11
N VAL A 34 -12.18 -1.32 0.25
CA VAL A 34 -12.47 0.10 0.55
C VAL A 34 -11.86 0.49 1.89
N LYS A 35 -12.07 -0.31 2.95
CA LYS A 35 -11.48 -0.05 4.27
C LYS A 35 -9.95 0.00 4.23
N MET A 36 -9.32 -0.89 3.47
CA MET A 36 -7.86 -0.89 3.32
C MET A 36 -7.39 0.36 2.57
N LEU A 37 -8.11 0.80 1.54
CA LEU A 37 -7.83 2.07 0.85
C LEU A 37 -7.99 3.27 1.80
N ASP A 38 -8.99 3.28 2.67
CA ASP A 38 -9.16 4.31 3.70
C ASP A 38 -8.00 4.27 4.72
N ALA A 39 -7.56 3.09 5.15
CA ALA A 39 -6.43 2.92 6.08
C ALA A 39 -5.12 3.50 5.50
N VAL A 40 -4.89 3.34 4.19
CA VAL A 40 -3.75 3.98 3.50
C VAL A 40 -3.98 5.46 3.16
N LYS A 41 -5.01 6.09 3.74
CA LYS A 41 -5.43 7.49 3.53
C LYS A 41 -5.65 7.82 2.05
N MET A 42 -6.30 6.92 1.29
CA MET A 42 -6.70 7.18 -0.10
C MET A 42 -7.91 8.14 -0.13
N PRO A 43 -7.82 9.32 -0.78
CA PRO A 43 -8.96 10.20 -0.90
C PRO A 43 -10.04 9.56 -1.78
N GLU A 44 -11.30 9.64 -1.32
CA GLU A 44 -12.47 9.08 -2.01
C GLU A 44 -12.33 7.58 -2.30
N ALA A 45 -11.82 6.78 -1.34
CA ALA A 45 -11.49 5.35 -1.51
C ALA A 45 -12.53 4.54 -2.30
N ARG A 46 -13.81 4.65 -1.92
CA ARG A 46 -14.92 3.97 -2.60
C ARG A 46 -15.06 4.37 -4.07
N LYS A 47 -14.85 5.64 -4.42
CA LYS A 47 -14.85 6.12 -5.80
C LYS A 47 -13.63 5.59 -6.55
N ARG A 48 -12.47 5.56 -5.90
CA ARG A 48 -11.19 5.08 -6.47
C ARG A 48 -11.20 3.59 -6.83
N MET A 49 -12.04 2.78 -6.19
CA MET A 49 -12.24 1.37 -6.57
C MET A 49 -12.61 1.18 -8.05
N LYS A 50 -13.28 2.16 -8.65
CA LYS A 50 -13.69 2.12 -10.05
C LYS A 50 -12.65 2.69 -11.01
N MET A 51 -11.51 3.17 -10.55
CA MET A 51 -10.53 3.83 -11.41
C MET A 51 -9.41 2.86 -11.84
N PHE A 52 -8.77 3.15 -12.97
CA PHE A 52 -7.61 2.44 -13.50
C PHE A 52 -6.30 3.04 -12.97
N PRO A 53 -5.21 2.27 -12.88
CA PRO A 53 -3.94 2.75 -12.33
C PRO A 53 -3.35 4.01 -13.01
N HIS A 54 -3.61 4.21 -14.30
CA HIS A 54 -3.11 5.38 -15.04
C HIS A 54 -3.81 6.69 -14.64
N GLU A 55 -4.97 6.60 -13.98
CA GLU A 55 -5.72 7.77 -13.48
C GLU A 55 -5.23 8.24 -12.09
N PHE A 56 -4.21 7.57 -11.53
CA PHE A 56 -3.66 7.85 -10.21
C PHE A 56 -2.31 8.58 -10.33
N SER A 57 -2.07 9.55 -9.43
CA SER A 57 -0.74 10.13 -9.24
C SER A 57 0.25 9.06 -8.73
N GLY A 58 1.55 9.32 -8.80
CA GLY A 58 2.59 8.39 -8.32
C GLY A 58 2.36 7.98 -6.85
N GLY A 59 2.19 8.97 -5.96
CA GLY A 59 1.91 8.71 -4.54
C GLY A 59 0.60 7.94 -4.30
N MET A 60 -0.43 8.17 -5.13
CA MET A 60 -1.66 7.39 -5.01
C MET A 60 -1.48 5.94 -5.47
N ARG A 61 -0.77 5.71 -6.59
CA ARG A 61 -0.43 4.33 -7.02
C ARG A 61 0.35 3.59 -5.95
N GLN A 62 1.26 4.28 -5.28
CA GLN A 62 2.02 3.70 -4.18
C GLN A 62 1.16 3.35 -2.97
N ARG A 63 0.20 4.22 -2.60
CA ARG A 63 -0.79 3.89 -1.55
C ARG A 63 -1.60 2.65 -1.90
N VAL A 64 -2.03 2.51 -3.16
CA VAL A 64 -2.70 1.29 -3.65
C VAL A 64 -1.80 0.06 -3.50
N MET A 65 -0.52 0.17 -3.85
CA MET A 65 0.44 -0.93 -3.69
C MET A 65 0.65 -1.34 -2.23
N ILE A 66 0.76 -0.36 -1.33
CA ILE A 66 0.87 -0.61 0.12
C ILE A 66 -0.41 -1.27 0.63
N ALA A 67 -1.58 -0.78 0.22
CA ALA A 67 -2.87 -1.38 0.55
C ALA A 67 -2.91 -2.84 0.10
N MET A 68 -2.55 -3.11 -1.16
CA MET A 68 -2.55 -4.46 -1.72
C MET A 68 -1.64 -5.42 -0.94
N ALA A 69 -0.46 -4.97 -0.52
CA ALA A 69 0.46 -5.75 0.29
C ALA A 69 -0.07 -6.02 1.72
N LEU A 70 -0.87 -5.11 2.27
CA LEU A 70 -1.42 -5.21 3.62
C LEU A 70 -2.82 -5.87 3.69
N LEU A 71 -3.50 -6.08 2.57
CA LEU A 71 -4.84 -6.69 2.50
C LEU A 71 -4.93 -8.00 3.30
N CYS A 72 -3.93 -8.86 3.20
CA CYS A 72 -3.92 -10.14 3.90
C CYS A 72 -3.45 -10.07 5.36
N ARG A 73 -3.10 -8.87 5.84
CA ARG A 73 -2.49 -8.56 7.16
C ARG A 73 -1.25 -9.44 7.41
N PRO A 74 -0.19 -9.28 6.61
CA PRO A 74 1.00 -10.10 6.76
C PRO A 74 1.71 -9.79 8.08
N ARG A 75 2.41 -10.80 8.62
CA ARG A 75 3.27 -10.59 9.81
C ARG A 75 4.56 -9.85 9.47
N LEU A 76 4.98 -9.90 8.20
CA LEU A 76 6.19 -9.27 7.68
C LEU A 76 5.90 -8.66 6.31
N LEU A 77 6.23 -7.38 6.15
CA LEU A 77 6.24 -6.65 4.89
C LEU A 77 7.68 -6.35 4.50
N ILE A 78 8.09 -6.76 3.31
CA ILE A 78 9.39 -6.40 2.72
C ILE A 78 9.11 -5.33 1.65
N ALA A 79 9.68 -4.15 1.84
CA ALA A 79 9.52 -3.03 0.93
C ALA A 79 10.86 -2.74 0.26
N ASP A 80 10.97 -3.14 -1.01
CA ASP A 80 12.15 -2.95 -1.84
C ASP A 80 12.03 -1.65 -2.63
N GLU A 81 12.92 -0.70 -2.34
CA GLU A 81 12.93 0.65 -2.90
C GLU A 81 11.55 1.32 -2.98
N PRO A 82 10.76 1.34 -1.88
CA PRO A 82 9.35 1.68 -1.97
C PRO A 82 9.13 3.13 -2.40
N THR A 83 10.09 4.03 -2.17
CA THR A 83 9.98 5.47 -2.37
C THR A 83 10.66 5.98 -3.65
N THR A 84 11.19 5.10 -4.49
CA THR A 84 11.88 5.48 -5.73
C THR A 84 10.95 6.25 -6.67
N ALA A 85 11.46 7.32 -7.27
CA ALA A 85 10.75 8.21 -8.20
C ALA A 85 9.56 9.02 -7.59
N LEU A 86 9.47 9.12 -6.27
CA LEU A 86 8.61 10.10 -5.60
C LEU A 86 9.35 11.39 -5.25
N ASP A 87 8.63 12.49 -5.17
CA ASP A 87 9.13 13.71 -4.54
C ASP A 87 9.31 13.51 -3.02
N VAL A 88 10.26 14.25 -2.46
CA VAL A 88 10.63 14.25 -1.04
C VAL A 88 9.43 14.38 -0.08
N THR A 89 8.44 15.20 -0.44
CA THR A 89 7.28 15.45 0.44
C THR A 89 6.39 14.22 0.50
N VAL A 90 6.13 13.58 -0.64
CA VAL A 90 5.35 12.34 -0.71
C VAL A 90 6.09 11.19 -0.05
N GLN A 91 7.42 11.11 -0.16
CA GLN A 91 8.22 10.12 0.57
C GLN A 91 7.98 10.20 2.09
N ALA A 92 8.10 11.40 2.68
CA ALA A 92 7.86 11.60 4.12
C ALA A 92 6.43 11.21 4.54
N GLN A 93 5.44 11.51 3.71
CA GLN A 93 4.05 11.10 3.94
C GLN A 93 3.88 9.58 3.92
N ILE A 94 4.51 8.87 2.98
CA ILE A 94 4.45 7.40 2.91
C ILE A 94 5.18 6.77 4.10
N MET A 95 6.33 7.29 4.50
CA MET A 95 7.06 6.79 5.67
C MET A 95 6.25 6.93 6.96
N THR A 96 5.57 8.07 7.11
CA THR A 96 4.65 8.30 8.24
C THR A 96 3.52 7.28 8.21
N LEU A 97 2.92 7.07 7.04
CA LEU A 97 1.86 6.08 6.86
C LEU A 97 2.32 4.66 7.20
N LEU A 98 3.48 4.21 6.72
CA LEU A 98 4.00 2.87 7.03
C LEU A 98 4.23 2.67 8.53
N ASN A 99 4.72 3.70 9.24
CA ASN A 99 4.89 3.65 10.69
C ASN A 99 3.56 3.57 11.46
N GLU A 100 2.52 4.26 11.00
CA GLU A 100 1.16 4.13 11.54
C GLU A 100 0.62 2.71 11.33
N LEU A 101 0.68 2.21 10.09
CA LEU A 101 0.18 0.89 9.72
C LEU A 101 0.94 -0.25 10.41
N LYS A 102 2.26 -0.11 10.60
CA LYS A 102 3.09 -1.05 11.39
C LYS A 102 2.50 -1.28 12.77
N ARG A 103 2.09 -0.21 13.46
CA ARG A 103 1.54 -0.25 14.81
C ARG A 103 0.12 -0.81 14.81
N GLU A 104 -0.71 -0.37 13.86
CA GLU A 104 -2.11 -0.77 13.75
C GLU A 104 -2.26 -2.26 13.40
N PHE A 105 -1.49 -2.75 12.43
CA PHE A 105 -1.60 -4.13 11.93
C PHE A 105 -0.65 -5.12 12.61
N ASN A 106 0.20 -4.65 13.54
CA ASN A 106 1.23 -5.45 14.20
C ASN A 106 2.13 -6.21 13.19
N THR A 107 2.49 -5.53 12.11
CA THR A 107 3.28 -6.06 10.99
C THR A 107 4.74 -5.61 11.15
N ALA A 108 5.70 -6.52 11.05
CA ALA A 108 7.11 -6.15 10.93
C ALA A 108 7.39 -5.59 9.53
N ILE A 109 8.23 -4.56 9.41
CA ILE A 109 8.60 -3.97 8.11
C ILE A 109 10.12 -4.06 7.95
N ILE A 110 10.56 -4.67 6.85
CA ILE A 110 11.95 -4.61 6.37
C ILE A 110 11.96 -3.69 5.15
N MET A 111 12.83 -2.68 5.18
CA MET A 111 13.01 -1.75 4.07
C MET A 111 14.38 -1.92 3.45
N ILE A 112 14.42 -2.02 2.13
CA ILE A 112 15.64 -2.02 1.32
C ILE A 112 15.62 -0.70 0.53
N THR A 113 16.64 0.14 0.71
CA THR A 113 16.73 1.45 0.04
C THR A 113 18.19 1.85 -0.15
N HIS A 114 18.48 2.57 -1.23
CA HIS A 114 19.79 3.20 -1.46
C HIS A 114 19.82 4.68 -1.02
N ASP A 115 18.66 5.27 -0.72
CA ASP A 115 18.54 6.65 -0.23
C ASP A 115 18.23 6.64 1.29
N LEU A 116 19.22 7.06 2.07
CA LEU A 116 19.17 7.11 3.53
C LEU A 116 18.88 8.52 4.09
N GLY A 117 18.73 9.54 3.23
CA GLY A 117 18.73 10.96 3.63
C GLY A 117 17.57 11.41 4.53
N TRP A 118 16.53 10.59 4.67
CA TRP A 118 15.24 10.97 5.28
C TRP A 118 14.91 10.24 6.58
N TRP A 119 15.79 9.35 7.06
CA TRP A 119 15.48 8.49 8.19
C TRP A 119 15.77 9.13 9.55
N GLN A 120 14.73 9.66 10.19
CA GLN A 120 14.66 9.72 11.65
C GLN A 120 13.45 8.90 12.12
N VAL A 121 13.73 7.79 12.82
CA VAL A 121 13.03 7.26 14.02
C VAL A 121 13.20 5.72 14.16
N SER A 122 13.79 5.35 15.29
CA SER A 122 13.69 4.11 16.08
C SER A 122 13.88 2.73 15.42
N ALA A 123 15.02 2.13 15.77
CA ALA A 123 15.36 0.71 15.65
C ALA A 123 15.59 0.20 14.21
N ILE A 124 16.58 0.78 13.56
CA ILE A 124 17.29 0.12 12.47
C ILE A 124 18.43 -0.69 13.11
N LYS A 125 18.34 -2.03 13.09
CA LYS A 125 19.51 -2.89 13.17
C LYS A 125 19.93 -3.17 11.73
N CYS A 126 20.82 -2.34 11.21
CA CYS A 126 21.60 -2.70 10.03
C CYS A 126 22.50 -3.87 10.44
N TRP A 127 22.48 -4.95 9.67
CA TRP A 127 23.64 -5.81 9.52
C TRP A 127 24.28 -5.45 8.19
#